data_AF-A0A924DAQ4-F1
#
_entry.id   AF-A0A924DAQ4-F1
#
_cell.length_a   1.000
_cell.length_b   1.000
_cell.length_c   1.000
_cell.angle_alpha   90.00
_cell.angle_beta   90.00
_cell.angle_gamma   90.00
#
_symmetry.space_group_name_H-M   'P 1'
#
loop_
_entity.id
_entity.type
_entity.pdbx_description
1 polymer ?
#
loop_
_entity_poly.entity_id
_entity_poly.type
_entity_poly.pdbx_seq_one_letter_code
_entity_poly.pdbx_strand_id
1 'polypeptide(L)'
;MILAGGRVLDPSQNLDRIADLVLEDGKVAGIVSPDSASSSNSTSNGNSDAEIIDVTGKLVTPGLIDIHVHLREPGQEYKEDIESGTRAAAAGGFTRVCCMPNTKPAI
;
A
#
# COMPACT_ATOMS: atom_id res chain seq x y z
N MET A 1 -10.95 -1.42 -6.84
CA MET A 1 -11.03 -1.12 -5.39
C MET A 1 -11.00 0.39 -5.22
N ILE A 2 -11.70 0.91 -4.21
CA ILE A 2 -11.75 2.33 -3.87
C ILE A 2 -11.44 2.49 -2.38
N LEU A 3 -10.49 3.35 -2.04
CA LEU A 3 -10.29 3.82 -0.67
C LEU A 3 -11.02 5.16 -0.52
N ALA A 4 -12.09 5.19 0.27
CA ALA A 4 -13.01 6.33 0.32
C ALA A 4 -12.71 7.27 1.50
N GLY A 5 -12.77 8.59 1.25
CA GLY A 5 -12.75 9.62 2.31
C GLY A 5 -11.43 9.78 3.08
N GLY A 6 -10.34 9.16 2.62
CA GLY A 6 -9.04 9.22 3.28
C GLY A 6 -8.32 10.55 3.04
N ARG A 7 -7.43 10.94 3.97
CA ARG A 7 -6.45 12.00 3.69
C ARG A 7 -5.32 11.42 2.86
N VAL A 8 -5.34 11.66 1.55
CA VAL A 8 -4.30 11.21 0.63
C VAL A 8 -3.13 12.17 0.71
N LEU A 9 -1.97 11.65 1.10
CA LEU A 9 -0.72 12.39 1.25
C LEU A 9 0.35 11.77 0.34
N ASP A 10 0.75 12.50 -0.69
CA ASP A 10 1.85 12.15 -1.57
C ASP A 10 2.77 13.37 -1.78
N PRO A 11 3.88 13.45 -1.02
CA PRO A 11 4.85 14.53 -1.16
C PRO A 11 5.51 14.61 -2.56
N SER A 12 5.58 13.50 -3.30
CA SER A 12 6.18 13.50 -4.64
C SER A 12 5.35 14.30 -5.66
N GLN A 13 4.06 14.47 -5.36
CA GLN A 13 3.11 15.26 -6.15
C GLN A 13 2.66 16.55 -5.44
N ASN A 14 3.26 16.89 -4.29
CA ASN A 14 2.79 17.96 -3.40
C ASN A 14 1.29 17.85 -3.08
N LEU A 15 0.82 16.63 -2.87
CA LEU A 15 -0.58 16.30 -2.64
C LEU A 15 -0.84 16.09 -1.15
N ASP A 16 -1.82 16.81 -0.62
CA ASP A 16 -2.32 16.63 0.75
C ASP A 16 -3.79 17.10 0.80
N ARG A 17 -4.73 16.17 0.67
CA ARG A 17 -6.18 16.47 0.70
C ARG A 17 -7.02 15.25 1.05
N ILE A 18 -8.26 15.49 1.46
CA ILE A 18 -9.29 14.45 1.54
C ILE A 18 -9.73 14.08 0.12
N ALA A 19 -9.75 12.79 -0.21
CA ALA A 19 -10.05 12.28 -1.54
C ALA A 19 -10.44 10.79 -1.50
N ASP A 20 -11.04 10.32 -2.60
CA ASP A 20 -11.14 8.88 -2.86
C ASP A 20 -9.98 8.43 -3.76
N LEU A 21 -9.33 7.31 -3.42
CA LEU A 21 -8.28 6.68 -4.23
C LEU A 21 -8.84 5.50 -5.01
N VAL A 22 -8.79 5.57 -6.34
CA VAL A 22 -9.28 4.52 -7.23
C VAL A 22 -8.12 3.62 -7.66
N LEU A 23 -8.28 2.32 -7.46
CA LEU A 23 -7.28 1.30 -7.77
C LEU A 23 -7.85 0.28 -8.78
N GLU A 24 -7.14 0.08 -9.88
CA GLU A 24 -7.45 -0.86 -10.95
C GLU A 24 -6.20 -1.68 -11.29
N ASP A 25 -6.34 -3.01 -11.38
CA ASP A 25 -5.26 -3.95 -11.74
C ASP A 25 -3.94 -3.71 -10.98
N GLY A 26 -4.02 -3.45 -9.67
CA GLY A 26 -2.88 -3.20 -8.80
C GLY A 26 -2.19 -1.84 -8.99
N LYS A 27 -2.82 -0.91 -9.72
CA LYS A 27 -2.30 0.43 -10.01
C LYS A 27 -3.24 1.51 -9.49
N VAL A 28 -2.68 2.68 -9.21
CA VAL A 28 -3.47 3.90 -8.95
C VAL A 28 -4.05 4.40 -10.28
N ALA A 29 -5.36 4.28 -10.43
CA ALA A 29 -6.10 4.73 -11.60
C ALA A 29 -6.50 6.21 -11.49
N GLY A 30 -6.75 6.70 -10.28
CA GLY A 30 -7.09 8.09 -10.06
C GLY A 30 -7.22 8.50 -8.59
N ILE A 31 -7.19 9.82 -8.38
CA ILE A 31 -7.43 10.46 -7.08
C ILE A 31 -8.54 11.50 -7.31
N VAL A 32 -9.75 11.18 -6.89
CA VAL A 32 -10.94 12.00 -7.16
C VAL A 32 -11.42 12.71 -5.90
N SER A 33 -12.31 13.69 -6.06
CA SER A 33 -12.96 14.35 -4.92
C SER A 33 -13.65 13.31 -4.03
N PRO A 34 -13.73 13.54 -2.71
CA PRO A 34 -14.42 12.62 -1.81
C PRO A 34 -15.86 12.38 -2.26
N ASP A 35 -16.36 11.19 -1.98
CA ASP A 35 -17.69 10.68 -2.34
C ASP A 35 -17.93 10.56 -3.86
N SER A 36 -16.98 10.92 -4.72
CA SER A 36 -17.17 10.92 -6.17
C SER A 36 -17.06 9.52 -6.77
N ALA A 37 -16.20 8.67 -6.22
CA ALA A 37 -16.06 7.28 -6.66
C ALA A 37 -17.00 6.34 -5.88
N SER A 38 -17.29 6.65 -4.62
CA SER A 38 -18.16 5.83 -3.77
C SER A 38 -19.66 6.07 -4.00
N SER A 39 -20.07 7.23 -4.53
CA SER A 39 -21.49 7.52 -4.84
C SER A 39 -21.95 6.99 -6.20
N SER A 40 -21.06 6.48 -7.06
CA SER A 40 -21.41 6.03 -8.42
C SER A 40 -22.07 4.65 -8.49
N ASN A 41 -22.52 4.09 -7.36
CA ASN A 41 -23.37 2.88 -7.35
C ASN A 41 -24.77 3.10 -7.96
N SER A 42 -25.06 4.27 -8.54
CA SER A 42 -26.26 4.50 -9.35
C SER A 42 -25.92 4.56 -10.85
N THR A 43 -25.92 3.37 -11.47
CA THR A 43 -26.34 3.08 -12.86
C THR A 43 -26.00 4.08 -13.98
N SER A 44 -24.97 3.76 -14.78
CA SER A 44 -25.10 3.62 -16.24
C SER A 44 -23.76 3.18 -16.85
N ASN A 45 -23.79 2.06 -17.57
CA ASN A 45 -22.68 1.42 -18.30
C ASN A 45 -21.70 0.56 -17.49
N GLY A 46 -22.18 -0.63 -17.11
CA GLY A 46 -21.34 -1.83 -17.19
C GLY A 46 -20.30 -2.04 -16.09
N ASN A 47 -20.73 -2.73 -15.04
CA ASN A 47 -19.92 -3.74 -14.34
C ASN A 47 -18.65 -3.27 -13.62
N SER A 48 -18.79 -2.77 -12.40
CA SER A 48 -17.78 -3.02 -11.37
C SER A 48 -18.38 -2.86 -9.98
N ASP A 49 -18.61 -3.99 -9.30
CA ASP A 49 -18.71 -4.08 -7.83
C ASP A 49 -17.31 -3.75 -7.26
N ALA A 50 -16.88 -2.50 -7.44
CA ALA A 50 -15.58 -2.06 -6.95
C ALA A 50 -15.63 -2.19 -5.43
N GLU A 51 -14.75 -3.00 -4.86
CA GLU A 51 -14.60 -3.08 -3.41
C GLU A 51 -14.33 -1.68 -2.85
N ILE A 52 -15.19 -1.21 -1.94
CA ILE A 52 -15.06 0.09 -1.28
C ILE A 52 -14.58 -0.15 0.15
N ILE A 53 -13.50 0.52 0.53
CA ILE A 53 -12.97 0.53 1.89
C ILE A 53 -13.07 1.97 2.41
N ASP A 54 -13.91 2.20 3.41
CA ASP A 54 -13.97 3.50 4.10
C ASP A 54 -12.74 3.69 4.98
N VAL A 55 -11.96 4.73 4.66
CA VAL A 55 -10.74 5.12 5.37
C VAL A 55 -10.85 6.55 5.91
N THR A 56 -12.07 7.02 6.17
CA THR A 56 -12.33 8.32 6.77
C THR A 56 -11.57 8.50 8.08
N GLY A 57 -10.89 9.65 8.21
CA GLY A 57 -10.05 9.95 9.38
C GLY A 57 -8.73 9.18 9.42
N LYS A 58 -8.40 8.40 8.37
CA LYS A 58 -7.09 7.75 8.20
C LYS A 58 -6.23 8.50 7.19
N LEU A 59 -4.94 8.23 7.26
CA LEU A 59 -3.96 8.69 6.27
C LEU A 59 -3.80 7.60 5.20
N VAL A 60 -3.80 8.01 3.94
CA VAL A 60 -3.47 7.16 2.79
C VAL A 60 -2.18 7.69 2.19
N THR A 61 -1.12 6.89 2.24
CA THR A 61 0.21 7.27 1.76
C THR A 61 0.70 6.27 0.71
N PRO A 62 1.68 6.63 -0.13
CA PRO A 62 2.53 5.65 -0.77
C PRO A 62 3.09 4.68 0.27
N GLY A 63 3.21 3.41 -0.09
CA GLY A 63 3.84 2.41 0.78
C GLY A 63 5.30 2.76 1.04
N LEU A 64 5.75 2.54 2.28
CA LEU A 64 7.10 2.89 2.68
C LEU A 64 8.13 1.97 2.00
N ILE A 65 9.35 2.50 1.82
CA ILE A 65 10.50 1.78 1.27
C ILE A 65 11.62 1.78 2.31
N ASP A 66 11.98 0.60 2.81
CA ASP A 66 13.15 0.43 3.68
C ASP A 66 14.35 -0.05 2.86
N ILE A 67 15.41 0.77 2.82
CA ILE A 67 16.62 0.43 2.07
C ILE A 67 17.61 -0.44 2.87
N HIS A 68 17.30 -0.80 4.11
CA HIS A 68 18.24 -1.47 5.02
C HIS A 68 17.57 -2.49 5.95
N VAL A 69 17.28 -3.69 5.43
CA VAL A 69 16.65 -4.78 6.21
C VAL A 69 17.53 -6.02 6.26
N HIS A 70 17.50 -6.76 7.37
CA HIS A 70 18.21 -8.05 7.48
C HIS A 70 17.19 -9.18 7.66
N LEU A 71 16.87 -9.90 6.58
CA LEU A 71 15.88 -11.00 6.60
C LEU A 71 16.45 -12.34 7.09
N ARG A 72 17.77 -12.44 7.28
CA ARG A 72 18.47 -13.59 7.90
C ARG A 72 18.37 -14.92 7.16
N GLU A 73 17.62 -15.01 6.07
CA GLU A 73 17.60 -16.14 5.14
C GLU A 73 18.46 -15.85 3.89
N PRO A 74 19.38 -16.76 3.49
CA PRO A 74 19.62 -18.09 4.05
C PRO A 74 20.57 -18.13 5.27
N GLY A 75 20.43 -19.19 6.08
CA GLY A 75 21.40 -19.69 7.07
C GLY A 75 21.29 -19.14 8.49
N GLN A 76 20.36 -18.23 8.76
CA GLN A 76 20.08 -17.69 10.10
C GLN A 76 18.58 -17.63 10.38
N GLU A 77 17.80 -18.57 9.81
CA GLU A 77 16.32 -18.63 9.84
C GLU A 77 15.75 -18.67 11.26
N TYR A 78 16.52 -19.18 12.23
CA TYR A 78 16.15 -19.16 13.65
C TYR A 78 16.02 -17.73 14.24
N LYS A 79 16.55 -16.70 13.54
CA LYS A 79 16.42 -15.29 13.92
C LYS A 79 15.24 -14.61 13.24
N GLU A 80 15.09 -14.85 11.94
CA GLU A 80 14.09 -14.29 11.03
C GLU A 80 14.19 -15.04 9.69
N ASP A 81 13.16 -15.01 8.86
CA ASP A 81 13.19 -15.48 7.47
C ASP A 81 12.48 -14.48 6.53
N ILE A 82 12.46 -14.76 5.22
CA ILE A 82 11.81 -13.87 4.24
C ILE A 82 10.32 -13.72 4.56
N GLU A 83 9.63 -14.79 4.97
CA GLU A 83 8.19 -14.75 5.27
C GLU A 83 7.89 -13.90 6.50
N SER A 84 8.54 -14.20 7.63
CA SER A 84 8.32 -13.49 8.90
C SER A 84 8.73 -12.02 8.80
N GLY A 85 9.89 -11.74 8.20
CA GLY A 85 10.41 -10.38 8.04
C GLY A 85 9.57 -9.52 7.10
N THR A 86 9.08 -10.06 5.97
CA THR A 86 8.21 -9.30 5.05
C THR A 86 6.81 -9.10 5.61
N ARG A 87 6.27 -10.05 6.38
CA ARG A 87 5.02 -9.85 7.13
C ARG A 87 5.15 -8.74 8.17
N ALA A 88 6.28 -8.69 8.88
CA ALA A 88 6.57 -7.60 9.82
C ALA A 88 6.70 -6.24 9.10
N ALA A 89 7.36 -6.21 7.94
CA ALA A 89 7.48 -5.01 7.12
C ALA A 89 6.10 -4.49 6.67
N ALA A 90 5.23 -5.38 6.18
CA ALA A 90 3.87 -5.02 5.77
C ALA A 90 3.04 -4.47 6.95
N ALA A 91 3.14 -5.08 8.13
CA ALA A 91 2.48 -4.59 9.34
C ALA A 91 2.98 -3.21 9.78
N GLY A 92 4.25 -2.87 9.46
CA GLY A 92 4.84 -1.55 9.68
C GLY A 92 4.53 -0.51 8.59
N GLY A 93 3.80 -0.88 7.52
CA GLY A 93 3.48 0.01 6.40
C GLY A 93 4.50 0.03 5.26
N PHE A 94 5.49 -0.87 5.27
CA PHE A 94 6.44 -1.03 4.17
C PHE A 94 5.88 -1.96 3.11
N THR A 95 5.88 -1.48 1.86
CA THR A 95 5.51 -2.30 0.69
C THR A 95 6.73 -2.77 -0.09
N ARG A 96 7.93 -2.26 0.24
CA ARG A 96 9.19 -2.68 -0.34
C ARG A 96 10.31 -2.59 0.69
N VAL A 97 11.16 -3.61 0.72
CA VAL A 97 12.35 -3.68 1.58
C VAL A 97 13.55 -4.15 0.78
N CYS A 98 14.74 -3.63 1.07
CA CYS A 98 16.01 -4.07 0.50
C CYS A 98 16.76 -4.91 1.53
N CYS A 99 16.95 -6.20 1.24
CA CYS A 99 17.70 -7.09 2.11
C CYS A 99 19.21 -6.84 2.01
N MET A 100 19.89 -6.89 3.15
CA MET A 100 21.34 -6.78 3.25
C MET A 100 22.01 -8.13 2.96
N PRO A 101 23.21 -8.12 2.35
CA PRO A 101 23.84 -9.33 1.81
C PRO A 101 24.59 -10.21 2.82
N ASN A 102 24.41 -9.99 4.13
CA ASN A 102 25.19 -10.60 5.21
C ASN A 102 24.55 -11.88 5.79
N THR A 103 23.93 -12.67 4.91
CA THR A 103 23.38 -14.00 5.16
C THR A 103 24.48 -15.08 5.13
N LYS A 104 24.11 -16.37 5.26
CA LYS A 104 25.04 -17.51 5.20
C LYS A 104 24.47 -18.63 4.29
N PRO A 105 24.92 -18.76 3.02
CA PRO A 105 25.94 -17.94 2.34
C PRO A 105 25.48 -16.50 2.14
N ALA A 106 26.42 -15.60 1.88
CA ALA A 106 26.13 -14.22 1.48
C ALA A 106 25.40 -14.22 0.12
N ILE A 107 24.32 -13.44 0.01
CA ILE A 107 23.56 -13.19 -1.22
C ILE A 107 23.52 -11.72 -1.54
#